data_AF-A0A9P6HQF0-F1
#
_entry.id   AF-A0A9P6HQF0-F1
#
_cell.length_a   1.000
_cell.length_b   1.000
_cell.length_c   1.000
_cell.angle_alpha   90.00
_cell.angle_beta   90.00
_cell.angle_gamma   90.00
#
_symmetry.space_group_name_H-M   'P 1'
#
loop_
_entity.id
_entity.type
_entity.pdbx_description
1 polymer ?
#
loop_
_entity_poly.entity_id
_entity_poly.type
_entity_poly.pdbx_seq_one_letter_code
_entity_poly.pdbx_strand_id
1 'polypeptide(L)'
;MSGRLASFKGPSTPLSPESSPGKIRPNNRGTAAGNKGGANSTPPSSPGRELESTFHRKTRALLLEIRSICRLWSDIVLHDGLKAAKTLVDARTELEWVFESAFCNRSPVRLTVFFAESSNALAVLPPGENPTCRIVGPKLRIMDKQVRDLDGVLTKLKDLLGRLNSAVDKMELVLFEAHRAKGWLWVEEEPLWTSWSLHKFVTTIPQIARAYHRSYHMHLGIVETLRPHSVSFETSRQEINRWVAQPHLEETGWDAEWEDLCQVEVDRWQV
;
A
#
# COMPACT_ATOMS: atom_id res chain seq x y z
N MET A 1 0.31 12.98 -53.21
CA MET A 1 0.71 11.57 -53.37
C MET A 1 0.07 10.78 -52.26
N SER A 2 -0.85 9.89 -52.64
CA SER A 2 -1.71 9.09 -51.75
C SER A 2 -1.03 7.82 -51.24
N GLY A 3 -1.39 7.38 -50.03
CA GLY A 3 -1.29 5.98 -49.61
C GLY A 3 -0.90 5.83 -48.13
N ARG A 4 -1.47 4.95 -47.31
CA ARG A 4 -2.59 3.99 -47.45
C ARG A 4 -3.13 3.73 -46.03
N LEU A 5 -4.45 3.61 -45.91
CA LEU A 5 -5.17 3.07 -44.74
C LEU A 5 -5.03 1.54 -44.73
N ALA A 6 -4.71 0.96 -43.57
CA ALA A 6 -4.76 -0.49 -43.37
C ALA A 6 -5.95 -0.83 -42.46
N SER A 7 -6.96 -1.42 -43.09
CA SER A 7 -8.15 -2.02 -42.50
C SER A 7 -7.88 -3.51 -42.23
N PHE A 8 -8.03 -3.97 -41.00
CA PHE A 8 -8.10 -5.40 -40.69
C PHE A 8 -9.48 -5.75 -40.15
N LYS A 9 -10.26 -6.41 -41.00
CA LYS A 9 -11.42 -7.23 -40.62
C LYS A 9 -10.91 -8.58 -40.08
N GLY A 10 -11.56 -9.10 -39.04
CA GLY A 10 -11.49 -10.52 -38.63
C GLY A 10 -12.04 -11.47 -39.72
N PRO A 11 -12.21 -12.79 -39.49
CA PRO A 11 -13.12 -13.31 -38.44
C PRO A 11 -12.81 -14.74 -37.90
N SER A 12 -13.74 -15.24 -37.07
CA SER A 12 -14.17 -16.66 -36.91
C SER A 12 -13.70 -17.46 -35.68
N THR A 13 -14.64 -17.54 -34.74
CA THR A 13 -14.92 -18.65 -33.82
C THR A 13 -15.00 -20.03 -34.49
N PRO A 14 -14.47 -21.09 -33.86
CA PRO A 14 -14.98 -22.44 -34.04
C PRO A 14 -15.94 -22.83 -32.90
N LEU A 15 -17.16 -23.22 -33.30
CA LEU A 15 -18.09 -24.05 -32.54
C LEU A 15 -17.52 -25.48 -32.49
N SER A 16 -17.46 -26.08 -31.31
CA SER A 16 -17.32 -27.54 -31.15
C SER A 16 -18.44 -28.07 -30.26
N PRO A 17 -19.10 -29.17 -30.66
CA PRO A 17 -20.20 -29.79 -29.92
C PRO A 17 -19.72 -30.87 -28.93
N GLU A 18 -20.38 -30.90 -27.79
CA GLU A 18 -21.05 -32.07 -27.18
C GLU A 18 -20.37 -33.46 -27.24
N SER A 19 -19.93 -33.96 -26.08
CA SER A 19 -20.04 -35.38 -25.71
C SER A 19 -19.99 -35.57 -24.18
N SER A 20 -21.03 -36.25 -23.69
CA SER A 20 -21.34 -36.65 -22.30
C SER A 20 -20.50 -37.88 -21.85
N PRO A 21 -20.91 -38.70 -20.86
CA PRO A 21 -21.07 -38.49 -19.42
C PRO A 21 -20.25 -39.51 -18.57
N GLY A 22 -20.01 -39.24 -17.29
CA GLY A 22 -19.28 -40.17 -16.40
C GLY A 22 -19.64 -40.06 -14.92
N LYS A 23 -20.84 -40.52 -14.56
CA LYS A 23 -21.39 -40.55 -13.19
C LYS A 23 -20.92 -41.84 -12.50
N ILE A 24 -19.85 -41.80 -11.71
CA ILE A 24 -19.43 -42.92 -10.85
C ILE A 24 -19.98 -42.70 -9.44
N ARG A 25 -21.01 -43.48 -9.12
CA ARG A 25 -21.66 -43.61 -7.82
C ARG A 25 -21.13 -44.89 -7.16
N PRO A 26 -20.37 -44.83 -6.06
CA PRO A 26 -20.11 -46.01 -5.25
C PRO A 26 -21.32 -46.29 -4.34
N ASN A 27 -22.05 -47.34 -4.70
CA ASN A 27 -23.16 -47.90 -3.96
C ASN A 27 -22.61 -49.02 -3.05
N ASN A 28 -22.35 -48.73 -1.77
CA ASN A 28 -21.88 -49.73 -0.82
C ASN A 28 -23.06 -50.23 0.03
N ARG A 29 -23.47 -51.48 -0.19
CA ARG A 29 -24.58 -52.15 0.51
C ARG A 29 -24.12 -53.56 0.90
N GLY A 30 -24.01 -53.81 2.20
CA GLY A 30 -23.91 -55.12 2.87
C GLY A 30 -24.04 -54.87 4.37
N THR A 31 -25.19 -55.16 5.01
CA THR A 31 -25.49 -56.40 5.79
C THR A 31 -24.45 -56.64 6.90
N ALA A 32 -24.75 -56.85 8.18
CA ALA A 32 -25.97 -57.26 8.86
C ALA A 32 -25.86 -56.99 10.39
N ALA A 33 -27.03 -57.02 11.04
CA ALA A 33 -27.34 -57.36 12.43
C ALA A 33 -26.19 -57.50 13.46
N GLY A 34 -26.22 -56.63 14.47
CA GLY A 34 -25.39 -56.72 15.67
C GLY A 34 -25.95 -55.87 16.80
N ASN A 35 -26.74 -56.52 17.65
CA ASN A 35 -27.31 -56.06 18.91
C ASN A 35 -26.29 -55.39 19.87
N LYS A 36 -26.65 -54.25 20.49
CA LYS A 36 -26.58 -53.99 21.95
C LYS A 36 -26.82 -52.52 22.30
N GLY A 37 -27.67 -52.32 23.31
CA GLY A 37 -28.01 -51.02 23.87
C GLY A 37 -26.80 -50.27 24.44
N GLY A 38 -26.75 -48.99 24.12
CA GLY A 38 -25.92 -47.98 24.75
C GLY A 38 -26.65 -46.66 24.58
N ALA A 39 -26.90 -45.96 25.69
CA ALA A 39 -27.56 -44.67 25.70
C ALA A 39 -26.83 -43.70 24.73
N ASN A 40 -27.49 -43.38 23.62
CA ASN A 40 -27.02 -42.38 22.66
C ASN A 40 -27.21 -40.99 23.29
N SER A 41 -26.22 -40.55 24.07
CA SER A 41 -25.97 -39.14 24.34
C SER A 41 -25.60 -38.48 23.01
N THR A 42 -26.62 -38.01 22.29
CA THR A 42 -26.42 -37.08 21.18
C THR A 42 -25.75 -35.85 21.79
N PRO A 43 -24.49 -35.51 21.40
CA PRO A 43 -23.90 -34.27 21.86
C PRO A 43 -24.83 -33.13 21.39
N PRO A 44 -25.13 -32.14 22.25
CA PRO A 44 -25.95 -31.01 21.85
C PRO A 44 -25.32 -30.42 20.59
N SER A 45 -26.09 -30.38 19.50
CA SER A 45 -25.70 -29.65 18.30
C SER A 45 -25.41 -28.23 18.75
N SER A 46 -24.13 -27.89 18.83
CA SER A 46 -23.68 -26.54 19.15
C SER A 46 -24.44 -25.59 18.22
N PRO A 47 -25.15 -24.58 18.75
CA PRO A 47 -25.90 -23.67 17.93
C PRO A 47 -24.98 -23.02 16.91
N GLY A 48 -25.32 -23.17 15.63
CA GLY A 48 -25.06 -22.14 14.62
C GLY A 48 -23.62 -21.97 14.16
N ARG A 49 -22.97 -23.02 13.63
CA ARG A 49 -22.11 -22.77 12.46
C ARG A 49 -23.02 -22.56 11.27
N GLU A 50 -23.62 -21.38 11.18
CA GLU A 50 -24.29 -20.98 9.95
C GLU A 50 -23.27 -21.09 8.81
N LEU A 51 -23.61 -21.89 7.81
CA LEU A 51 -22.75 -22.15 6.68
C LEU A 51 -22.44 -20.82 5.99
N GLU A 52 -21.19 -20.40 6.13
CA GLU A 52 -20.73 -19.13 5.59
C GLU A 52 -21.09 -19.03 4.09
N SER A 53 -21.92 -18.03 3.75
CA SER A 53 -22.35 -17.86 2.36
C SER A 53 -21.18 -17.48 1.45
N THR A 54 -21.36 -17.61 0.14
CA THR A 54 -20.35 -17.16 -0.83
C THR A 54 -20.03 -15.67 -0.72
N PHE A 55 -21.00 -14.83 -0.34
CA PHE A 55 -20.82 -13.38 -0.19
C PHE A 55 -19.92 -13.02 0.98
N HIS A 56 -20.02 -13.74 2.11
CA HIS A 56 -19.13 -13.56 3.26
C HIS A 56 -17.68 -13.83 2.85
N ARG A 57 -17.42 -14.99 2.21
CA ARG A 57 -16.07 -15.37 1.79
C ARG A 57 -15.46 -14.36 0.82
N LYS A 58 -16.25 -13.88 -0.16
CA LYS A 58 -15.81 -12.84 -1.10
C LYS A 58 -15.50 -11.53 -0.39
N THR A 59 -16.39 -11.07 0.49
CA THR A 59 -16.23 -9.82 1.26
C THR A 59 -14.98 -9.91 2.14
N ARG A 60 -14.80 -11.01 2.87
CA ARG A 60 -13.60 -11.25 3.69
C ARG A 60 -12.33 -11.20 2.86
N ALA A 61 -12.30 -11.88 1.72
CA ALA A 61 -11.12 -11.89 0.85
C ALA A 61 -10.74 -10.47 0.40
N LEU A 62 -11.73 -9.64 0.05
CA LEU A 62 -11.50 -8.26 -0.34
C LEU A 62 -11.06 -7.38 0.84
N LEU A 63 -11.63 -7.54 2.03
CA LEU A 63 -11.17 -6.82 3.23
C LEU A 63 -9.72 -7.15 3.58
N LEU A 64 -9.33 -8.42 3.49
CA LEU A 64 -7.94 -8.85 3.71
C LEU A 64 -7.00 -8.33 2.60
N GLU A 65 -7.45 -8.26 1.35
CA GLU A 65 -6.70 -7.63 0.25
C GLU A 65 -6.46 -6.15 0.54
N ILE A 66 -7.49 -5.41 0.96
CA ILE A 66 -7.39 -3.99 1.33
C ILE A 66 -6.42 -3.80 2.50
N ARG A 67 -6.54 -4.60 3.58
CA ARG A 67 -5.60 -4.60 4.72
C ARG A 67 -4.16 -4.78 4.27
N SER A 68 -3.92 -5.74 3.37
CA SER A 68 -2.59 -6.00 2.83
C SER A 68 -2.04 -4.81 2.03
N ILE A 69 -2.88 -4.15 1.22
CA ILE A 69 -2.48 -2.95 0.47
C ILE A 69 -2.14 -1.81 1.41
N CYS A 70 -2.96 -1.58 2.44
CA CYS A 70 -2.76 -0.54 3.46
C CYS A 70 -1.44 -0.72 4.24
N ARG A 71 -1.10 -1.97 4.62
CA ARG A 71 0.19 -2.27 5.28
C ARG A 71 1.38 -2.03 4.36
N LEU A 72 1.29 -2.52 3.13
CA LEU A 72 2.36 -2.33 2.13
C LEU A 72 2.58 -0.84 1.80
N TRP A 73 1.51 -0.03 1.84
CA TRP A 73 1.61 1.41 1.72
C TRP A 73 2.49 1.99 2.84
N SER A 74 2.17 1.68 4.10
CA SER A 74 2.92 2.14 5.27
C SER A 74 4.39 1.72 5.18
N ASP A 75 4.67 0.48 4.79
CA ASP A 75 6.04 -0.03 4.63
C ASP A 75 6.83 0.78 3.59
N ILE A 76 6.24 1.04 2.41
CA ILE A 76 6.89 1.80 1.34
C ILE A 76 7.14 3.25 1.79
N VAL A 77 6.17 3.89 2.45
CA VAL A 77 6.31 5.28 2.90
C VAL A 77 7.37 5.41 4.00
N LEU A 78 7.32 4.56 5.02
CA LEU A 78 8.16 4.65 6.22
C LEU A 78 9.56 4.10 6.03
N HIS A 79 9.75 3.11 5.15
CA HIS A 79 11.06 2.51 4.93
C HIS A 79 11.72 3.03 3.65
N ASP A 80 11.14 2.78 2.48
CA ASP A 80 11.75 3.16 1.20
C ASP A 80 11.79 4.69 1.03
N GLY A 81 10.63 5.34 1.20
CA GLY A 81 10.47 6.77 1.02
C GLY A 81 11.28 7.60 2.01
N LEU A 82 11.13 7.30 3.31
CA LEU A 82 11.83 8.04 4.36
C LEU A 82 13.35 7.88 4.27
N LYS A 83 13.84 6.69 3.93
CA LYS A 83 15.28 6.46 3.72
C LYS A 83 15.81 7.29 2.56
N ALA A 84 15.11 7.31 1.43
CA ALA A 84 15.51 8.09 0.27
C ALA A 84 15.50 9.60 0.56
N ALA A 85 14.44 10.08 1.23
CA ALA A 85 14.31 11.49 1.62
C ALA A 85 15.40 11.94 2.59
N LYS A 86 15.69 11.17 3.65
CA LYS A 86 16.77 11.48 4.59
C LYS A 86 18.13 11.54 3.90
N THR A 87 18.46 10.51 3.11
CA THR A 87 19.73 10.46 2.36
C THR A 87 19.89 11.65 1.41
N LEU A 88 18.80 12.10 0.79
CA LEU A 88 18.79 13.30 -0.06
C LEU A 88 19.13 14.56 0.74
N VAL A 89 18.52 14.73 1.93
CA VAL A 89 18.76 15.90 2.79
C VAL A 89 20.16 15.88 3.38
N ASP A 90 20.66 14.72 3.81
CA ASP A 90 22.03 14.58 4.29
C ASP A 90 23.05 15.00 3.22
N ALA A 91 22.87 14.51 1.98
CA ALA A 91 23.73 14.88 0.86
C ALA A 91 23.69 16.38 0.51
N ARG A 92 22.53 17.03 0.67
CA ARG A 92 22.41 18.50 0.51
C ARG A 92 23.15 19.25 1.59
N THR A 93 22.93 18.86 2.84
CA THR A 93 23.52 19.53 3.99
C THR A 93 25.04 19.48 3.87
N GLU A 94 25.60 18.32 3.53
CA GLU A 94 27.04 18.17 3.28
C GLU A 94 27.57 19.09 2.16
N LEU A 95 26.81 19.31 1.09
CA LEU A 95 27.19 20.27 0.04
C LEU A 95 27.15 21.71 0.55
N GLU A 96 26.13 22.08 1.33
CA GLU A 96 26.01 23.41 1.94
C GLU A 96 27.22 23.70 2.85
N TRP A 97 27.63 22.74 3.69
CA TRP A 97 28.86 22.85 4.49
C TRP A 97 30.13 23.02 3.64
N VAL A 98 30.24 22.29 2.52
CA VAL A 98 31.38 22.42 1.60
C VAL A 98 31.43 23.81 0.98
N PHE A 99 30.29 24.39 0.60
CA PHE A 99 30.25 25.76 0.10
C PHE A 99 30.65 26.76 1.18
N GLU A 100 30.06 26.68 2.37
CA GLU A 100 30.33 27.62 3.46
C GLU A 100 31.80 27.59 3.91
N SER A 101 32.41 26.40 3.98
CA SER A 101 33.84 26.24 4.29
C SER A 101 34.75 26.82 3.21
N ALA A 102 34.38 26.69 1.93
CA ALA A 102 35.13 27.28 0.81
C ALA A 102 35.05 28.81 0.80
N PHE A 103 33.91 29.40 1.19
CA PHE A 103 33.75 30.86 1.31
C PHE A 103 34.48 31.43 2.53
N CYS A 104 34.46 30.74 3.68
CA CYS A 104 35.17 31.18 4.89
C CYS A 104 36.71 31.23 4.71
N ASN A 105 37.28 30.35 3.89
CA ASN A 105 38.73 30.34 3.61
C ASN A 105 39.23 31.53 2.77
N ARG A 106 38.35 32.42 2.28
CA ARG A 106 38.73 33.64 1.56
C ARG A 106 38.91 34.87 2.45
N SER A 107 38.77 34.72 3.78
CA SER A 107 39.08 35.78 4.75
C SER A 107 40.12 35.28 5.78
N PRO A 108 41.27 35.96 5.96
CA PRO A 108 42.37 35.46 6.77
C PRO A 108 42.17 35.80 8.25
N VAL A 109 41.09 35.38 8.90
CA VAL A 109 41.01 35.46 10.38
C VAL A 109 40.17 34.30 10.96
N ARG A 110 40.89 33.30 11.47
CA ARG A 110 40.53 32.35 12.55
C ARG A 110 39.04 32.18 12.87
N LEU A 111 38.49 31.01 12.51
CA LEU A 111 37.51 30.33 13.35
C LEU A 111 37.72 28.80 13.30
N THR A 112 38.64 28.33 14.13
CA THR A 112 38.65 26.95 14.63
C THR A 112 37.54 26.87 15.69
N VAL A 113 36.51 26.05 15.50
CA VAL A 113 36.25 24.75 16.17
C VAL A 113 34.83 24.28 15.80
N PHE A 114 34.65 22.95 15.72
CA PHE A 114 33.41 22.15 15.78
C PHE A 114 32.64 21.89 14.48
N PHE A 115 32.91 20.74 13.86
CA PHE A 115 32.02 19.56 13.88
C PHE A 115 32.77 18.38 13.22
N ALA A 116 33.22 17.45 14.05
CA ALA A 116 33.95 16.25 13.63
C ALA A 116 33.02 15.05 13.75
N GLU A 117 32.28 14.74 12.67
CA GLU A 117 31.81 13.39 12.31
C GLU A 117 31.11 13.36 10.93
N SER A 118 31.74 13.97 9.92
CA SER A 118 31.57 13.52 8.53
C SER A 118 32.88 13.80 7.83
N SER A 119 33.42 12.79 7.15
CA SER A 119 34.74 12.76 6.50
C SER A 119 35.19 14.12 5.98
N ASN A 120 35.96 14.83 6.81
CA ASN A 120 36.41 16.19 6.53
C ASN A 120 37.62 16.12 5.58
N ALA A 121 37.37 15.66 4.36
CA ALA A 121 38.39 15.54 3.32
C ALA A 121 38.99 16.90 2.93
N LEU A 122 38.32 18.00 3.30
CA LEU A 122 38.80 19.37 3.10
C LEU A 122 39.75 19.85 4.20
N ALA A 123 39.68 19.31 5.41
CA ALA A 123 40.63 19.66 6.49
C ALA A 123 42.06 19.15 6.22
N VAL A 124 42.25 18.28 5.21
CA VAL A 124 43.55 17.74 4.81
C VAL A 124 44.27 18.64 3.80
N LEU A 125 43.59 19.62 3.21
CA LEU A 125 44.22 20.46 2.19
C LEU A 125 45.13 21.54 2.83
N PRO A 126 46.37 21.70 2.34
CA PRO A 126 47.28 22.75 2.80
C PRO A 126 46.68 24.16 2.60
N PRO A 127 47.02 25.12 3.48
CA PRO A 127 46.62 26.51 3.29
C PRO A 127 47.11 27.04 1.94
N GLY A 128 46.19 27.48 1.08
CA GLY A 128 46.50 28.10 -0.22
C GLY A 128 46.43 27.18 -1.44
N GLU A 129 46.16 25.89 -1.27
CA GLU A 129 45.91 24.98 -2.40
C GLU A 129 44.43 24.93 -2.76
N ASN A 130 44.12 25.08 -4.04
CA ASN A 130 42.76 24.87 -4.54
C ASN A 130 42.43 23.36 -4.46
N PRO A 131 41.20 22.98 -4.05
CA PRO A 131 40.79 21.58 -4.04
C PRO A 131 40.90 21.01 -5.46
N THR A 132 41.86 20.09 -5.65
CA THR A 132 42.08 19.36 -6.90
C THR A 132 41.02 18.30 -7.14
N CYS A 133 40.25 17.93 -6.11
CA CYS A 133 39.18 16.93 -6.18
C CYS A 133 37.81 17.57 -6.46
N ARG A 134 37.08 16.98 -7.41
CA ARG A 134 35.74 17.40 -7.85
C ARG A 134 34.67 16.92 -6.85
N ILE A 135 34.65 17.47 -5.63
CA ILE A 135 33.81 17.01 -4.49
C ILE A 135 32.30 17.14 -4.78
N VAL A 136 31.90 18.16 -5.53
CA VAL A 136 30.48 18.44 -5.82
C VAL A 136 29.86 17.35 -6.72
N GLY A 137 30.64 16.80 -7.66
CA GLY A 137 30.14 15.85 -8.66
C GLY A 137 29.54 14.57 -8.07
N PRO A 138 30.26 13.84 -7.19
CA PRO A 138 29.74 12.66 -6.52
C PRO A 138 28.47 12.90 -5.70
N LYS A 139 28.39 14.03 -4.97
CA LYS A 139 27.20 14.36 -4.15
C LYS A 139 25.98 14.65 -5.01
N LEU A 140 26.12 15.39 -6.12
CA LEU A 140 25.03 15.59 -7.08
C LEU A 140 24.50 14.26 -7.63
N ARG A 141 25.36 13.29 -7.93
CA ARG A 141 24.93 11.96 -8.37
C ARG A 141 24.12 11.22 -7.32
N ILE A 142 24.47 11.36 -6.03
CA ILE A 142 23.70 10.80 -4.93
C ILE A 142 22.33 11.46 -4.88
N MET A 143 22.26 12.78 -4.96
CA MET A 143 21.00 13.52 -4.97
C MET A 143 20.10 13.09 -6.14
N ASP A 144 20.62 13.05 -7.37
CA ASP A 144 19.89 12.58 -8.56
C ASP A 144 19.39 11.14 -8.40
N LYS A 145 20.20 10.28 -7.77
CA LYS A 145 19.79 8.91 -7.44
C LYS A 145 18.62 8.92 -6.45
N GLN A 146 18.71 9.67 -5.36
CA GLN A 146 17.65 9.70 -4.35
C GLN A 146 16.34 10.31 -4.87
N VAL A 147 16.42 11.32 -5.74
CA VAL A 147 15.23 11.85 -6.44
C VAL A 147 14.56 10.77 -7.29
N ARG A 148 15.34 9.97 -8.03
CA ARG A 148 14.80 8.82 -8.78
C ARG A 148 14.22 7.74 -7.87
N ASP A 149 14.85 7.46 -6.74
CA ASP A 149 14.34 6.50 -5.76
C ASP A 149 12.98 6.98 -5.20
N LEU A 150 12.84 8.28 -4.91
CA LEU A 150 11.56 8.90 -4.50
C LEU A 150 10.49 8.85 -5.60
N ASP A 151 10.86 9.09 -6.87
CA ASP A 151 9.95 8.92 -8.01
C ASP A 151 9.48 7.45 -8.14
N GLY A 152 10.37 6.51 -7.86
CA GLY A 152 10.05 5.08 -7.77
C GLY A 152 9.04 4.79 -6.66
N VAL A 153 9.22 5.39 -5.48
CA VAL A 153 8.27 5.30 -4.36
C VAL A 153 6.90 5.83 -4.77
N LEU A 154 6.81 7.02 -5.37
CA LEU A 154 5.54 7.58 -5.84
C LEU A 154 4.85 6.68 -6.88
N THR A 155 5.62 6.05 -7.76
CA THR A 155 5.08 5.11 -8.76
C THR A 155 4.47 3.90 -8.07
N LYS A 156 5.15 3.32 -7.07
CA LYS A 156 4.62 2.19 -6.28
C LYS A 156 3.36 2.59 -5.51
N LEU A 157 3.35 3.76 -4.87
CA LEU A 157 2.16 4.26 -4.16
C LEU A 157 0.97 4.45 -5.10
N LYS A 158 1.19 4.99 -6.30
CA LYS A 158 0.14 5.13 -7.31
C LYS A 158 -0.44 3.78 -7.75
N ASP A 159 0.41 2.76 -7.92
CA ASP A 159 -0.03 1.40 -8.24
C ASP A 159 -0.89 0.80 -7.11
N LEU A 160 -0.44 0.94 -5.86
CA LEU A 160 -1.22 0.52 -4.69
C LEU A 160 -2.58 1.20 -4.60
N LEU A 161 -2.64 2.50 -4.90
CA LEU A 161 -3.89 3.25 -4.93
C LEU A 161 -4.84 2.72 -6.01
N GLY A 162 -4.32 2.39 -7.19
CA GLY A 162 -5.09 1.75 -8.26
C GLY A 162 -5.65 0.39 -7.84
N ARG A 163 -4.83 -0.43 -7.16
CA ARG A 163 -5.25 -1.72 -6.60
C ARG A 163 -6.30 -1.57 -5.50
N LEU A 164 -6.14 -0.57 -4.63
CA LEU A 164 -7.10 -0.25 -3.57
C LEU A 164 -8.46 0.14 -4.16
N ASN A 165 -8.50 1.04 -5.14
CA ASN A 165 -9.75 1.41 -5.82
C ASN A 165 -10.38 0.19 -6.51
N SER A 166 -9.57 -0.65 -7.17
CA SER A 166 -10.07 -1.89 -7.80
C SER A 166 -10.67 -2.86 -6.77
N ALA A 167 -10.13 -2.94 -5.55
CA ALA A 167 -10.71 -3.76 -4.49
C ALA A 167 -12.04 -3.19 -3.98
N VAL A 168 -12.15 -1.87 -3.87
CA VAL A 168 -13.40 -1.18 -3.53
C VAL A 168 -14.48 -1.42 -4.60
N ASP A 169 -14.15 -1.27 -5.88
CA ASP A 169 -15.08 -1.52 -6.99
C ASP A 169 -15.57 -2.99 -7.00
N LYS A 170 -14.68 -3.94 -6.71
CA LYS A 170 -15.06 -5.36 -6.54
C LYS A 170 -16.01 -5.56 -5.36
N MET A 171 -15.89 -4.78 -4.29
CA MET A 171 -16.80 -4.83 -3.15
C MET A 171 -18.20 -4.38 -3.55
N GLU A 172 -18.31 -3.30 -4.33
CA GLU A 172 -19.58 -2.85 -4.91
C GLU A 172 -20.21 -3.90 -5.83
N LEU A 173 -19.39 -4.62 -6.61
CA LEU A 173 -19.87 -5.73 -7.42
C LEU A 173 -20.46 -6.85 -6.54
N VAL A 174 -19.82 -7.19 -5.42
CA VAL A 174 -20.35 -8.18 -4.46
C VAL A 174 -21.69 -7.73 -3.89
N LEU A 175 -21.84 -6.44 -3.56
CA LEU A 175 -23.12 -5.86 -3.13
C LEU A 175 -24.20 -6.04 -4.19
N PHE A 176 -23.90 -5.72 -5.45
CA PHE A 176 -24.85 -5.85 -6.56
C PHE A 176 -25.26 -7.30 -6.79
N GLU A 177 -24.31 -8.24 -6.77
CA GLU A 177 -24.59 -9.68 -6.88
C GLU A 177 -25.47 -10.17 -5.72
N ALA A 178 -25.17 -9.75 -4.49
CA ALA A 178 -25.95 -10.12 -3.30
C ALA A 178 -27.38 -9.58 -3.36
N HIS A 179 -27.53 -8.31 -3.75
CA HIS A 179 -28.83 -7.67 -3.95
C HIS A 179 -29.68 -8.46 -4.97
N ARG A 180 -29.07 -8.84 -6.10
CA ARG A 180 -29.76 -9.63 -7.13
C ARG A 180 -30.16 -11.03 -6.64
N ALA A 181 -29.32 -11.67 -5.83
CA ALA A 181 -29.52 -13.06 -5.42
C ALA A 181 -30.45 -13.22 -4.21
N LYS A 182 -30.38 -12.29 -3.25
CA LYS A 182 -31.07 -12.39 -1.95
C LYS A 182 -32.06 -11.25 -1.67
N GLY A 183 -32.05 -10.19 -2.47
CA GLY A 183 -32.87 -9.01 -2.27
C GLY A 183 -32.22 -7.94 -1.38
N TRP A 184 -32.80 -6.74 -1.37
CA TRP A 184 -32.23 -5.57 -0.69
C TRP A 184 -32.31 -5.67 0.84
N LEU A 185 -33.40 -6.23 1.37
CA LEU A 185 -33.59 -6.39 2.81
C LEU A 185 -32.45 -7.18 3.47
N TRP A 186 -32.02 -8.27 2.82
CA TRP A 186 -30.88 -9.08 3.27
C TRP A 186 -29.57 -8.28 3.26
N VAL A 187 -29.37 -7.45 2.24
CA VAL A 187 -28.15 -6.67 2.05
C VAL A 187 -28.02 -5.53 3.08
N GLU A 188 -29.13 -4.90 3.44
CA GLU A 188 -29.19 -3.74 4.32
C GLU A 188 -29.32 -4.12 5.80
N GLU A 189 -30.24 -5.03 6.14
CA GLU A 189 -30.62 -5.33 7.53
C GLU A 189 -29.86 -6.52 8.12
N GLU A 190 -29.53 -7.55 7.33
CA GLU A 190 -28.93 -8.77 7.87
C GLU A 190 -27.43 -8.56 8.12
N PRO A 191 -26.94 -8.81 9.36
CA PRO A 191 -25.52 -8.73 9.65
C PRO A 191 -24.77 -9.83 8.90
N LEU A 192 -23.62 -9.49 8.34
CA LEU A 192 -22.78 -10.44 7.63
C LEU A 192 -22.10 -11.40 8.62
N TRP A 193 -21.47 -10.89 9.69
CA TRP A 193 -20.89 -11.77 10.71
C TRP A 193 -21.44 -11.50 12.10
N THR A 194 -21.16 -10.32 12.65
CA THR A 194 -21.65 -9.97 13.98
C THR A 194 -22.60 -8.79 13.93
N SER A 195 -22.12 -7.60 13.55
CA SER A 195 -22.94 -6.38 13.68
C SER A 195 -23.06 -5.56 12.40
N TRP A 196 -22.21 -5.80 11.40
CA TRP A 196 -22.24 -5.03 10.16
C TRP A 196 -22.91 -5.80 9.02
N SER A 197 -23.88 -5.16 8.38
CA SER A 197 -24.46 -5.64 7.12
C SER A 197 -23.53 -5.41 5.94
N LEU A 198 -23.75 -6.15 4.84
CA LEU A 198 -22.94 -6.00 3.62
C LEU A 198 -23.00 -4.58 3.07
N HIS A 199 -24.18 -3.95 3.09
CA HIS A 199 -24.35 -2.56 2.66
C HIS A 199 -23.45 -1.60 3.45
N LYS A 200 -23.41 -1.78 4.77
CA LYS A 200 -22.60 -0.93 5.65
C LYS A 200 -21.11 -1.05 5.34
N PHE A 201 -20.61 -2.27 5.13
CA PHE A 201 -19.22 -2.48 4.70
C PHE A 201 -18.91 -1.75 3.38
N VAL A 202 -19.76 -1.94 2.36
CA VAL A 202 -19.51 -1.40 1.01
C VAL A 202 -19.61 0.13 0.97
N THR A 203 -20.49 0.74 1.76
CA THR A 203 -20.66 2.21 1.76
C THR A 203 -19.60 2.95 2.58
N THR A 204 -18.98 2.29 3.55
CA THR A 204 -17.96 2.89 4.42
C THR A 204 -16.55 2.67 3.89
N ILE A 205 -16.26 1.53 3.25
CA ILE A 205 -14.91 1.21 2.75
C ILE A 205 -14.30 2.26 1.78
N PRO A 206 -15.06 2.99 0.92
CA PRO A 206 -14.48 4.01 0.05
C PRO A 206 -13.90 5.20 0.81
N GLN A 207 -14.25 5.38 2.09
CA GLN A 207 -13.67 6.43 2.94
C GLN A 207 -12.18 6.21 3.16
N ILE A 208 -11.75 4.95 3.30
CA ILE A 208 -10.33 4.58 3.36
C ILE A 208 -9.60 5.07 2.11
N ALA A 209 -10.13 4.77 0.92
CA ALA A 209 -9.50 5.16 -0.34
C ALA A 209 -9.27 6.68 -0.41
N ARG A 210 -10.18 7.50 0.11
CA ARG A 210 -10.02 8.96 0.16
C ARG A 210 -8.83 9.39 1.03
N ALA A 211 -8.63 8.76 2.19
CA ALA A 211 -7.49 9.04 3.06
C ALA A 211 -6.16 8.75 2.36
N TYR A 212 -6.08 7.62 1.65
CA TYR A 212 -4.89 7.23 0.88
C TYR A 212 -4.66 8.09 -0.37
N HIS A 213 -5.70 8.57 -1.05
CA HIS A 213 -5.58 9.57 -2.12
C HIS A 213 -4.98 10.88 -1.59
N ARG A 214 -5.43 11.37 -0.43
CA ARG A 214 -4.88 12.58 0.20
C ARG A 214 -3.42 12.37 0.60
N SER A 215 -3.10 11.23 1.21
CA SER A 215 -1.73 10.83 1.54
C SER A 215 -0.82 10.81 0.30
N TYR A 216 -1.29 10.22 -0.81
CA TYR A 216 -0.57 10.22 -2.09
C TYR A 216 -0.21 11.62 -2.57
N HIS A 217 -1.20 12.52 -2.64
CA HIS A 217 -1.00 13.87 -3.11
C HIS A 217 -0.09 14.69 -2.19
N MET A 218 -0.15 14.45 -0.88
CA MET A 218 0.79 15.03 0.07
C MET A 218 2.23 14.57 -0.24
N HIS A 219 2.46 13.27 -0.40
CA HIS A 219 3.79 12.74 -0.74
C HIS A 219 4.28 13.26 -2.10
N LEU A 220 3.41 13.38 -3.10
CA LEU A 220 3.74 13.99 -4.39
C LEU A 220 4.23 15.43 -4.21
N GLY A 221 3.50 16.26 -3.45
CA GLY A 221 3.90 17.64 -3.17
C GLY A 221 5.22 17.76 -2.39
N ILE A 222 5.47 16.83 -1.46
CA ILE A 222 6.76 16.76 -0.74
C ILE A 222 7.90 16.45 -1.73
N VAL A 223 7.77 15.43 -2.57
CA VAL A 223 8.82 15.08 -3.55
C VAL A 223 9.04 16.21 -4.56
N GLU A 224 7.99 16.87 -5.03
CA GLU A 224 8.11 18.03 -5.91
C GLU A 224 8.87 19.18 -5.24
N THR A 225 8.59 19.45 -3.97
CA THR A 225 9.32 20.44 -3.17
C THR A 225 10.77 20.03 -2.95
N LEU A 226 11.04 18.74 -2.73
CA LEU A 226 12.38 18.19 -2.58
C LEU A 226 13.08 17.93 -3.92
N ARG A 227 12.51 18.21 -5.09
CA ARG A 227 13.18 17.93 -6.37
C ARG A 227 14.33 18.90 -6.68
N PRO A 228 14.18 20.23 -6.51
CA PRO A 228 15.25 21.16 -6.83
C PRO A 228 16.47 20.98 -5.92
N HIS A 229 17.68 21.15 -6.43
CA HIS A 229 18.91 21.04 -5.63
C HIS A 229 19.16 22.27 -4.74
N SER A 230 18.44 23.37 -4.98
CA SER A 230 18.56 24.65 -4.28
C SER A 230 17.63 24.79 -3.06
N VAL A 231 16.94 23.73 -2.66
CA VAL A 231 16.02 23.75 -1.52
C VAL A 231 16.84 23.88 -0.24
N SER A 232 16.42 24.78 0.65
CA SER A 232 17.11 24.98 1.94
C SER A 232 17.02 23.74 2.84
N PHE A 233 17.97 23.61 3.77
CA PHE A 233 17.93 22.57 4.79
C PHE A 233 16.63 22.62 5.61
N GLU A 234 16.23 23.82 6.05
CA GLU A 234 15.05 23.99 6.91
C GLU A 234 13.76 23.59 6.18
N THR A 235 13.58 24.00 4.93
CA THR A 235 12.45 23.55 4.11
C THR A 235 12.48 22.02 3.94
N SER A 236 13.65 21.45 3.65
CA SER A 236 13.76 20.01 3.47
C SER A 236 13.43 19.23 4.75
N ARG A 237 13.85 19.73 5.92
CA ARG A 237 13.54 19.17 7.23
C ARG A 237 12.05 19.23 7.54
N GLN A 238 11.39 20.35 7.26
CA GLN A 238 9.95 20.51 7.44
C GLN A 238 9.17 19.50 6.58
N GLU A 239 9.55 19.34 5.32
CA GLU A 239 8.92 18.36 4.42
C GLU A 239 9.14 16.91 4.87
N ILE A 240 10.32 16.56 5.41
CA ILE A 240 10.55 15.24 6.02
C ILE A 240 9.68 15.04 7.26
N ASN A 241 9.55 16.03 8.13
CA ASN A 241 8.68 15.92 9.31
C ASN A 241 7.23 15.70 8.89
N ARG A 242 6.77 16.42 7.85
CA ARG A 242 5.45 16.23 7.25
C ARG A 242 5.28 14.84 6.64
N TRP A 243 6.32 14.31 5.97
CA TRP A 243 6.34 12.94 5.45
C TRP A 243 6.12 11.90 6.56
N VAL A 244 6.79 12.07 7.70
CA VAL A 244 6.69 11.14 8.84
C VAL A 244 5.33 11.24 9.54
N ALA A 245 4.79 12.45 9.69
CA ALA A 245 3.55 12.68 10.43
C ALA A 245 2.32 12.02 9.79
N GLN A 246 2.30 11.87 8.46
CA GLN A 246 1.19 11.24 7.71
C GLN A 246 -0.22 11.63 8.22
N PRO A 247 -0.53 12.94 8.35
CA PRO A 247 -1.71 13.43 9.09
C PRO A 247 -3.05 12.91 8.55
N HIS A 248 -3.11 12.48 7.29
CA HIS A 248 -4.34 11.97 6.69
C HIS A 248 -4.66 10.51 7.09
N LEU A 249 -3.69 9.76 7.58
CA LEU A 249 -3.85 8.35 7.95
C LEU A 249 -3.99 8.13 9.45
N GLU A 250 -3.66 9.12 10.29
CA GLU A 250 -3.76 9.02 11.74
C GLU A 250 -5.21 8.88 12.22
N GLU A 251 -6.14 9.64 11.63
CA GLU A 251 -7.54 9.62 12.04
C GLU A 251 -8.41 8.68 11.19
N THR A 252 -8.14 8.62 9.88
CA THR A 252 -9.01 7.92 8.91
C THR A 252 -8.32 6.77 8.18
N GLY A 253 -7.14 6.36 8.67
CA GLY A 253 -6.40 5.24 8.12
C GLY A 253 -7.02 3.90 8.47
N TRP A 254 -6.54 2.84 7.81
CA TRP A 254 -6.96 1.47 8.10
C TRP A 254 -6.77 1.11 9.58
N ASP A 255 -5.61 1.43 10.14
CA ASP A 255 -5.28 1.09 11.52
C ASP A 255 -6.16 1.83 12.55
N ALA A 256 -6.68 3.01 12.20
CA ALA A 256 -7.48 3.84 13.09
C ALA A 256 -8.95 3.37 13.21
N GLU A 257 -9.56 3.00 12.08
CA GLU A 257 -11.01 2.71 12.05
C GLU A 257 -11.33 1.23 11.77
N TRP A 258 -10.46 0.52 11.04
CA TRP A 258 -10.81 -0.76 10.42
C TRP A 258 -10.11 -1.97 11.04
N GLU A 259 -8.93 -1.80 11.63
CA GLU A 259 -8.18 -2.94 12.19
C GLU A 259 -8.96 -3.63 13.31
N ASP A 260 -9.44 -2.87 14.31
CA ASP A 260 -10.24 -3.41 15.42
C ASP A 260 -11.59 -3.96 14.94
N LEU A 261 -12.22 -3.28 13.99
CA LEU A 261 -13.49 -3.70 13.40
C LEU A 261 -13.32 -5.05 12.69
N CYS A 262 -12.32 -5.19 11.81
CA CYS A 262 -12.06 -6.44 11.13
C CYS A 262 -11.65 -7.54 12.11
N GLN A 263 -10.91 -7.22 13.17
CA GLN A 263 -10.57 -8.20 14.19
C GLN A 263 -11.81 -8.75 14.91
N VAL A 264 -12.80 -7.89 15.20
CA VAL A 264 -14.06 -8.32 15.85
C VAL A 264 -14.99 -9.02 14.88
N GLU A 265 -15.23 -8.43 13.70
CA GLU A 265 -16.25 -8.90 12.74
C GLU A 265 -15.76 -10.08 11.89
N VAL A 266 -14.47 -10.11 11.52
CA VAL A 266 -13.96 -11.04 10.49
C VAL A 266 -13.15 -12.18 11.10
N ASP A 267 -12.25 -11.87 12.04
CA ASP A 267 -11.29 -12.85 12.57
C ASP A 267 -11.90 -13.76 13.65
N ARG A 268 -12.92 -13.30 14.40
CA ARG A 268 -13.61 -14.12 15.42
C ARG A 268 -14.37 -15.31 14.84
N TRP A 269 -14.64 -15.33 13.54
CA TRP A 269 -15.33 -16.44 12.87
C TRP A 269 -14.40 -17.61 12.47
N GLN A 270 -13.09 -17.52 12.77
CA GLN A 270 -12.12 -18.60 12.51
C GLN A 270 -12.02 -19.64 13.64
N VAL A 271 -12.67 -19.41 14.79
CA VAL A 271 -12.61 -20.28 15.99
C VAL A 271 -13.88 -21.11 16.10
#